data_AF-A0A151BVJ9-F1
#
_entry.id   AF-A0A151BVJ9-F1
#
_cell.length_a   1.000
_cell.length_b   1.000
_cell.length_c   1.000
_cell.angle_alpha   90.00
_cell.angle_beta   90.00
_cell.angle_gamma   90.00
#
_symmetry.space_group_name_H-M   'P 1'
#
loop_
_entity.id
_entity.type
_entity.pdbx_description
1 polymer ?
#
loop_
_entity_poly.entity_id
_entity_poly.type
_entity_poly.pdbx_seq_one_letter_code
_entity_poly.pdbx_strand_id
1 'polypeptide(L)'
;MSEATKPIWFTAPEVNQSATPLPEHVRSMLHGIGLGISVLAAAKVTCWADLDGVLPEPLRLTDTQMSLVNANTHVLGLLRPKSKVAICPVCGRWQMYSSTAPSRCNMSLHCNGKPVQAKPFRRAEVPPED
;
A
#
# COMPACT_ATOMS: atom_id res chain seq x y z
N MET A 1 22.64 7.97 -28.12
CA MET A 1 21.91 8.98 -27.31
C MET A 1 20.89 8.20 -26.50
N SER A 2 21.11 8.02 -25.20
CA SER A 2 20.14 7.32 -24.34
C SER A 2 18.99 8.27 -24.04
N GLU A 3 17.75 7.92 -24.40
CA GLU A 3 16.57 8.68 -24.00
C GLU A 3 16.51 8.75 -22.47
N ALA A 4 16.41 9.96 -21.92
CA ALA A 4 16.20 10.15 -20.50
C ALA A 4 14.90 9.46 -20.09
N THR A 5 14.98 8.46 -19.22
CA THR A 5 13.80 7.74 -18.74
C THR A 5 12.99 8.69 -17.85
N LYS A 6 11.72 8.93 -18.20
CA LYS A 6 10.83 9.84 -17.45
C LYS A 6 10.58 9.31 -16.03
N PRO A 7 10.57 10.18 -15.00
CA PRO A 7 10.28 9.77 -13.62
C PRO A 7 8.86 9.19 -13.51
N ILE A 8 8.70 8.19 -12.64
CA ILE A 8 7.41 7.57 -12.34
C ILE A 8 7.05 7.88 -10.89
N TRP A 9 5.93 8.58 -10.73
CA TRP A 9 5.33 8.92 -9.44
C TRP A 9 4.13 8.01 -9.13
N PHE A 10 3.61 8.10 -7.90
CA PHE A 10 2.46 7.32 -7.46
C PHE A 10 1.36 8.21 -6.90
N THR A 11 0.11 7.94 -7.26
CA THR A 11 -1.06 8.65 -6.73
C THR A 11 -1.93 7.70 -5.93
N ALA A 12 -2.32 8.14 -4.74
CA ALA A 12 -3.20 7.35 -3.88
C ALA A 12 -4.52 7.05 -4.59
N PRO A 13 -5.10 5.85 -4.41
CA PRO A 13 -6.41 5.56 -4.92
C PRO A 13 -7.46 6.41 -4.21
N GLU A 14 -8.51 6.80 -4.92
CA GLU A 14 -9.68 7.42 -4.29
C GLU A 14 -10.23 6.49 -3.20
N VAL A 15 -10.19 7.00 -1.97
CA VAL A 15 -10.84 6.36 -0.84
C VAL A 15 -12.32 6.70 -0.97
N ASN A 16 -13.14 5.72 -1.36
CA ASN A 16 -14.59 5.86 -1.30
C ASN A 16 -14.94 6.30 0.12
N GLN A 17 -15.50 7.50 0.24
CA GLN A 17 -15.89 8.08 1.52
C GLN A 17 -16.98 7.20 2.12
N SER A 18 -16.60 6.29 3.03
CA SER A 18 -17.56 5.57 3.86
C SER A 18 -18.21 6.55 4.83
N ALA A 19 -19.47 6.31 5.21
CA ALA A 19 -20.21 7.14 6.15
C ALA A 19 -19.53 7.30 7.53
N THR A 20 -18.55 6.44 7.84
CA THR A 20 -17.68 6.57 9.01
C THR A 20 -16.23 6.69 8.55
N PRO A 21 -15.46 7.70 9.00
CA PRO A 21 -14.05 7.82 8.68
C PRO A 21 -13.26 6.68 9.32
N LEU A 22 -12.29 6.15 8.57
CA LEU A 22 -11.37 5.13 9.08
C LEU A 22 -10.44 5.72 10.14
N PRO A 23 -10.08 4.96 11.20
CA PRO A 23 -9.05 5.37 12.14
C PRO A 23 -7.73 5.69 11.42
N GLU A 24 -7.01 6.69 11.91
CA GLU A 24 -5.79 7.22 11.28
C GLU A 24 -4.75 6.12 11.00
N HIS A 25 -4.48 5.27 12.00
CA HIS A 25 -3.54 4.16 11.88
C HIS A 25 -3.95 3.14 10.82
N VAL A 26 -5.26 2.88 10.67
CA VAL A 26 -5.79 1.97 9.62
C VAL A 26 -5.60 2.59 8.25
N ARG A 27 -5.89 3.88 8.10
CA ARG A 27 -5.70 4.62 6.84
C ARG A 27 -4.23 4.64 6.43
N SER A 28 -3.35 4.97 7.37
CA SER A 28 -1.90 4.95 7.17
C SER A 28 -1.40 3.58 6.70
N MET A 29 -1.85 2.50 7.35
CA MET A 29 -1.46 1.14 6.97
C MET A 29 -2.03 0.71 5.61
N LEU A 30 -3.29 1.06 5.30
CA LEU A 30 -3.87 0.80 3.97
C LEU A 30 -3.07 1.51 2.86
N HIS A 31 -2.68 2.76 3.10
CA HIS A 31 -1.91 3.54 2.14
C HIS A 31 -0.48 3.01 2.00
N GLY A 32 0.21 2.73 3.12
CA GLY A 32 1.57 2.18 3.10
C GLY A 32 1.64 0.85 2.36
N ILE A 33 0.69 -0.06 2.61
CA ILE A 33 0.60 -1.35 1.90
C ILE A 33 0.27 -1.14 0.42
N GLY A 34 -0.71 -0.30 0.10
CA GLY A 34 -1.10 0.00 -1.27
C GLY A 34 0.05 0.59 -2.10
N LEU A 35 0.81 1.50 -1.50
CA LEU A 35 2.00 2.09 -2.09
C LEU A 35 3.09 1.04 -2.26
N GLY A 36 3.37 0.24 -1.23
CA GLY A 36 4.38 -0.80 -1.27
C GLY A 36 4.14 -1.80 -2.40
N ILE A 37 2.89 -2.28 -2.57
CA ILE A 37 2.49 -3.16 -3.68
C ILE A 37 2.79 -2.50 -5.04
N SER A 38 2.45 -1.22 -5.20
CA SER A 38 2.68 -0.49 -6.44
C SER A 38 4.16 -0.27 -6.74
N VAL A 39 4.97 0.00 -5.73
CA VAL A 39 6.44 0.12 -5.86
C VAL A 39 7.03 -1.21 -6.31
N LEU A 40 6.70 -2.33 -5.66
CA LEU A 40 7.20 -3.65 -6.05
C LEU A 40 6.81 -4.00 -7.49
N ALA A 41 5.56 -3.74 -7.87
CA ALA A 41 5.07 -3.98 -9.23
C ALA A 41 5.76 -3.08 -10.28
N ALA A 42 6.10 -1.84 -9.92
CA ALA A 42 6.79 -0.91 -10.81
C ALA A 42 8.28 -1.20 -10.95
N ALA A 43 8.93 -1.58 -9.85
CA ALA A 43 10.32 -2.01 -9.79
C ALA A 43 10.55 -3.39 -10.42
N LYS A 44 9.47 -4.15 -10.68
CA LYS A 44 9.50 -5.53 -11.20
C LYS A 44 10.29 -6.50 -10.30
N VAL A 45 10.29 -6.23 -9.00
CA VAL A 45 10.91 -7.09 -7.98
C VAL A 45 9.89 -7.99 -7.30
N THR A 46 10.33 -9.05 -6.64
CA THR A 46 9.40 -10.05 -6.07
C THR A 46 9.04 -9.77 -4.62
N CYS A 47 9.91 -9.11 -3.85
CA CYS A 47 9.65 -8.72 -2.48
C CYS A 47 10.38 -7.42 -2.12
N TRP A 48 10.05 -6.87 -0.96
CA TRP A 48 10.62 -5.62 -0.49
C TRP A 48 12.14 -5.67 -0.27
N ALA A 49 12.66 -6.83 0.15
CA ALA A 49 14.09 -7.02 0.35
C ALA A 49 14.90 -6.90 -0.95
N ASP A 50 14.29 -7.22 -2.10
CA ASP A 50 14.94 -7.14 -3.42
C ASP A 50 15.23 -5.69 -3.86
N LEU A 51 14.66 -4.68 -3.18
CA LEU A 51 14.99 -3.27 -3.42
C LEU A 51 16.32 -2.86 -2.79
N ASP A 52 16.83 -3.64 -1.82
CA ASP A 52 18.08 -3.35 -1.10
C ASP A 52 18.15 -1.92 -0.50
N GLY A 53 16.99 -1.41 -0.04
CA GLY A 53 16.88 -0.05 0.50
C GLY A 53 17.02 1.07 -0.54
N VAL A 54 17.19 0.74 -1.82
CA VAL A 54 17.34 1.71 -2.92
C VAL A 54 16.14 1.62 -3.86
N LEU A 55 15.49 2.76 -4.08
CA LEU A 55 14.40 2.84 -5.04
C LEU A 55 14.97 2.87 -6.48
N PRO A 56 14.68 1.89 -7.35
CA PRO A 56 15.27 1.86 -8.69
C PRO A 56 14.74 3.01 -9.56
N GLU A 57 15.61 3.54 -10.41
CA GLU A 57 15.20 4.44 -11.49
C GLU A 57 14.18 3.76 -12.43
N PRO A 58 13.14 4.47 -12.90
CA PRO A 58 12.87 5.91 -12.75
C PRO A 58 11.89 6.23 -11.59
N LEU A 59 11.73 5.34 -10.62
CA LEU A 59 10.69 5.50 -9.60
C LEU A 59 11.03 6.65 -8.65
N ARG A 60 10.00 7.40 -8.25
CA ARG A 60 10.09 8.49 -7.29
C ARG A 60 8.96 8.39 -6.29
N LEU A 61 9.27 8.70 -5.04
CA LEU A 61 8.33 8.85 -3.94
C LEU A 61 8.48 10.27 -3.38
N THR A 62 7.38 10.87 -2.95
CA THR A 62 7.42 12.11 -2.15
C THR A 62 7.87 11.82 -0.72
N ASP A 63 8.18 12.85 0.06
CA ASP A 63 8.60 12.71 1.46
C ASP A 63 7.49 12.07 2.32
N THR A 64 6.23 12.42 2.05
CA THR A 64 5.05 11.82 2.69
C THR A 64 4.95 10.33 2.36
N GLN A 65 5.15 9.97 1.09
CA GLN A 65 5.13 8.58 0.64
C GLN A 65 6.28 7.75 1.23
N MET A 66 7.47 8.33 1.31
CA MET A 66 8.63 7.69 1.94
C MET A 66 8.38 7.47 3.44
N SER A 67 7.79 8.45 4.12
CA SER A 67 7.41 8.33 5.53
C SER A 67 6.38 7.21 5.76
N LEU A 68 5.38 7.09 4.87
CA LEU A 68 4.40 6.00 4.90
C LEU A 68 5.06 4.62 4.70
N VAL A 69 6.00 4.51 3.77
CA VAL A 69 6.76 3.28 3.54
C VAL A 69 7.55 2.90 4.79
N ASN A 70 8.29 3.85 5.35
CA ASN A 70 9.14 3.64 6.53
C ASN A 70 8.32 3.18 7.74
N ALA A 71 7.17 3.81 7.99
CA ALA A 71 6.26 3.46 9.09
C ALA A 71 5.69 2.04 8.97
N ASN A 72 5.60 1.48 7.76
CA ASN A 72 4.95 0.20 7.48
C ASN A 72 5.93 -0.92 7.07
N THR A 73 7.24 -0.70 7.16
CA THR A 73 8.30 -1.66 6.79
C THR A 73 8.09 -3.08 7.32
N HIS A 74 7.61 -3.21 8.56
CA HIS A 74 7.30 -4.49 9.20
C HIS A 74 6.24 -5.32 8.43
N VAL A 75 5.29 -4.68 7.74
CA VAL A 75 4.31 -5.37 6.87
C VAL A 75 4.89 -5.54 5.47
N LEU A 76 5.60 -4.53 4.95
CA LEU A 76 6.12 -4.52 3.57
C LEU A 76 7.05 -5.71 3.30
N GLY A 77 7.84 -6.14 4.28
CA GLY A 77 8.71 -7.33 4.16
C GLY A 77 7.97 -8.63 3.83
N LEU A 78 6.66 -8.70 4.08
CA LEU A 78 5.81 -9.86 3.81
C LEU A 78 5.07 -9.76 2.47
N LEU A 79 5.16 -8.61 1.79
CA LEU A 79 4.41 -8.34 0.57
C LEU A 79 5.10 -8.85 -0.69
N ARG A 80 4.25 -9.18 -1.67
CA ARG A 80 4.59 -9.50 -3.05
C ARG A 80 3.82 -8.52 -3.96
N PRO A 81 4.22 -8.32 -5.23
CA PRO A 81 3.53 -7.40 -6.16
C PRO A 81 2.03 -7.65 -6.37
N LYS A 82 1.55 -8.87 -6.06
CA LYS A 82 0.14 -9.28 -6.19
C LYS A 82 -0.52 -9.57 -4.85
N SER A 83 0.13 -9.23 -3.73
CA SER A 83 -0.45 -9.41 -2.40
C SER A 83 -1.76 -8.65 -2.29
N LYS A 84 -2.76 -9.29 -1.72
CA LYS A 84 -4.01 -8.63 -1.34
C LYS A 84 -4.08 -8.64 0.17
N VAL A 85 -4.18 -7.46 0.76
CA VAL A 85 -4.19 -7.28 2.21
C VAL A 85 -5.44 -6.52 2.61
N ALA A 86 -6.08 -6.97 3.67
CA ALA A 86 -7.24 -6.30 4.25
C ALA A 86 -6.98 -6.01 5.72
N ILE A 87 -7.49 -4.88 6.18
CA ILE A 87 -7.32 -4.38 7.54
C ILE A 87 -8.69 -4.16 8.16
N CYS A 88 -8.90 -4.69 9.36
CA CYS A 88 -10.13 -4.45 10.11
C CYS A 88 -10.10 -3.06 10.74
N PRO A 89 -11.09 -2.19 10.46
CA PRO A 89 -11.13 -0.85 11.06
C PRO A 89 -11.47 -0.86 12.56
N VAL A 90 -11.96 -1.98 13.09
CA VAL A 90 -12.38 -2.09 14.50
C VAL A 90 -11.25 -2.64 15.37
N CYS A 91 -10.64 -3.77 14.99
CA CYS A 91 -9.58 -4.38 15.80
C CYS A 91 -8.15 -4.06 15.31
N GLY A 92 -8.00 -3.31 14.21
CA GLY A 92 -6.70 -2.91 13.64
C GLY A 92 -5.87 -4.05 13.02
N ARG A 93 -6.30 -5.30 13.17
CA ARG A 93 -5.58 -6.47 12.61
C ARG A 93 -5.68 -6.48 11.09
N TRP A 94 -4.62 -6.97 10.46
CA TRP A 94 -4.54 -7.15 9.02
C TRP A 94 -4.27 -8.62 8.66
N GLN A 95 -4.67 -9.01 7.45
CA GLN A 95 -4.37 -10.33 6.91
C GLN A 95 -4.22 -10.30 5.40
N MET A 96 -3.41 -11.22 4.87
CA MET A 96 -3.32 -11.50 3.44
C MET A 96 -4.42 -12.48 3.01
N TYR A 97 -4.88 -12.36 1.77
CA TYR A 97 -5.85 -13.29 1.18
C TYR A 97 -5.59 -13.50 -0.32
N SER A 98 -6.15 -14.58 -0.87
CA SER A 98 -5.98 -14.95 -2.28
C SER A 98 -6.99 -14.28 -3.21
N SER A 99 -8.23 -14.09 -2.76
CA SER A 99 -9.36 -13.65 -3.59
C SER A 99 -9.89 -12.27 -3.21
N THR A 100 -10.98 -12.19 -2.46
CA THR A 100 -11.67 -10.98 -2.01
C THR A 100 -11.52 -10.83 -0.50
N ALA A 101 -11.54 -9.58 -0.01
CA ALA A 101 -11.57 -9.34 1.42
C ALA A 101 -12.85 -9.95 2.02
N PRO A 102 -12.77 -10.60 3.21
CA PRO A 102 -13.93 -11.21 3.81
C PRO A 102 -14.96 -10.15 4.21
N SER A 103 -16.24 -10.53 4.17
CA SER A 103 -17.34 -9.64 4.53
C SER A 103 -17.41 -9.33 6.03
N ARG A 104 -16.70 -10.10 6.87
CA ARG A 104 -16.61 -9.95 8.33
C ARG A 104 -15.19 -10.26 8.82
N CYS A 105 -14.78 -9.62 9.93
CA CYS A 105 -13.49 -9.85 10.55
C CYS A 105 -13.43 -11.23 11.22
N ASN A 106 -12.48 -12.06 10.79
CA ASN A 106 -12.15 -13.35 11.39
C ASN A 106 -10.81 -13.33 12.16
N MET A 107 -10.12 -12.20 12.18
CA MET A 107 -8.79 -12.06 12.81
C MET A 107 -8.85 -11.88 14.33
N SER A 108 -10.03 -11.61 14.89
CA SER A 108 -10.26 -11.44 16.33
C SER A 108 -11.62 -12.02 16.69
N LEU A 109 -11.69 -12.73 17.81
CA LEU A 109 -12.95 -13.28 18.33
C LEU A 109 -13.95 -12.15 18.56
N HIS A 110 -15.20 -12.38 18.16
CA HIS A 110 -16.34 -11.46 18.31
C HIS A 110 -16.15 -10.06 17.70
N CYS A 111 -15.25 -9.88 16.73
CA CYS A 111 -15.07 -8.60 16.06
C CYS A 111 -16.13 -8.38 14.97
N ASN A 112 -16.96 -7.36 15.15
CA ASN A 112 -18.01 -6.97 14.20
C ASN A 112 -17.50 -6.09 13.04
N GLY A 113 -16.19 -5.88 12.94
CA GLY A 113 -15.61 -5.04 11.89
C GLY A 113 -15.68 -5.69 10.51
N LYS A 114 -15.79 -4.86 9.47
CA LYS A 114 -15.70 -5.25 8.07
C LYS A 114 -14.31 -4.89 7.52
N PRO A 115 -13.43 -5.86 7.24
CA PRO A 115 -12.11 -5.57 6.72
C PRO A 115 -12.15 -4.78 5.41
N VAL A 116 -11.24 -3.82 5.28
CA VAL A 116 -11.10 -2.96 4.11
C VAL A 116 -9.83 -3.37 3.38
N GLN A 117 -9.93 -3.60 2.07
CA GLN A 117 -8.80 -3.96 1.23
C GLN A 117 -7.89 -2.76 0.97
N ALA A 118 -6.58 -2.94 1.12
CA ALA A 118 -5.57 -2.03 0.62
C ALA A 118 -5.63 -1.99 -0.91
N LYS A 119 -5.77 -0.79 -1.47
CA LYS A 119 -5.83 -0.56 -2.91
C LYS A 119 -4.45 -0.11 -3.42
N PRO A 120 -3.95 -0.68 -4.53
CA PRO A 120 -2.71 -0.21 -5.13
C PRO A 120 -2.80 1.26 -5.58
N PHE A 121 -1.68 1.98 -5.45
CA PHE A 121 -1.51 3.31 -6.01
C PHE A 121 -1.42 3.25 -7.54
N ARG A 122 -1.89 4.30 -8.22
CA ARG A 122 -1.77 4.45 -9.67
C ARG A 122 -0.42 5.10 -10.00
N ARG A 123 0.14 4.80 -11.16
CA ARG A 123 1.33 5.52 -11.66
C ARG A 123 0.91 6.88 -12.18
N ALA A 124 1.77 7.86 -11.99
CA ALA A 124 1.63 9.23 -12.48
C ALA A 124 2.93 9.71 -13.13
N GLU A 125 2.80 10.60 -14.11
CA GLU A 125 3.95 11.25 -14.78
C GLU A 125 4.43 12.50 -14.03
N VAL A 126 3.57 13.06 -13.18
CA VAL A 126 3.78 14.29 -12.42
C VAL A 126 3.77 13.95 -10.92
N PRO A 127 4.59 14.62 -10.09
CA PRO A 127 4.54 14.43 -8.65
C PRO A 127 3.13 14.71 -8.11
N PRO A 128 2.58 13.87 -7.23
CA PRO A 128 1.36 14.22 -6.52
C PRO A 128 1.63 15.42 -5.60
N GLU A 129 0.60 16.23 -5.36
CA GLU A 129 0.64 17.24 -4.29
C GLU A 129 0.66 16.50 -2.93
N ASP A 130 1.58 16.93 -2.05
CA ASP A 130 1.71 16.39 -0.69
C ASP A 130 0.63 16.93 0.26
#